data_AF-A0A2S6H3W1-F1
#
_entry.id   AF-A0A2S6H3W1-F1
#
_cell.length_a   1.000
_cell.length_b   1.000
_cell.length_c   1.000
_cell.angle_alpha   90.00
_cell.angle_beta   90.00
_cell.angle_gamma   90.00
#
_symmetry.space_group_name_H-M   'P 1'
#
loop_
_entity.id
_entity.type
_entity.pdbx_description
1 polymer ?
#
loop_
_entity_poly.entity_id
_entity_poly.type
_entity_poly.pdbx_seq_one_letter_code
_entity_poly.pdbx_strand_id
1 'polypeptide(L)' 'MNNKYTAVIKQDGDWWLGWIEEIPGVNCQEATYDELVESLKVTLQEALAFYS' A
#
# COMPACT_ATOMS: atom_id res chain seq x y z
N MET A 1 -6.15 -16.82 -8.24
CA MET A 1 -4.70 -16.63 -8.43
C MET A 1 -4.12 -16.15 -7.11
N ASN A 2 -3.00 -16.70 -6.66
CA ASN A 2 -2.36 -16.28 -5.40
C ASN A 2 -1.27 -15.26 -5.75
N ASN A 3 -1.68 -14.07 -6.15
CA ASN A 3 -0.74 -13.01 -6.52
C ASN A 3 -0.12 -12.47 -5.24
N LYS A 4 1.21 -12.40 -5.21
CA LYS A 4 1.97 -11.75 -4.15
C LYS A 4 2.43 -10.40 -4.66
N TYR A 5 2.33 -9.39 -3.81
CA TYR A 5 2.76 -8.02 -4.07
C TYR A 5 3.68 -7.57 -2.95
N THR A 6 4.59 -6.67 -3.26
CA THR A 6 5.64 -6.21 -2.36
C THR A 6 5.34 -4.78 -1.95
N ALA A 7 5.09 -4.58 -0.65
CA ALA A 7 4.97 -3.25 -0.07
C ALA A 7 6.35 -2.76 0.40
N VAL A 8 6.78 -1.62 -0.12
CA VAL A 8 7.89 -0.88 0.49
C VAL A 8 7.30 0.07 1.52
N ILE A 9 7.84 0.01 2.73
CA ILE A 9 7.37 0.80 3.87
C ILE A 9 8.55 1.56 4.46
N LYS A 10 8.35 2.84 4.73
CA LYS A 10 9.34 3.75 5.32
C LYS A 10 8.67 4.59 6.39
N GLN A 11 9.31 4.71 7.55
CA GLN A 11 8.96 5.73 8.53
C GLN A 11 9.72 7.03 8.23
N ASP A 12 9.01 8.16 8.20
CA ASP A 12 9.57 9.50 7.99
C ASP A 12 9.00 10.46 9.03
N GLY A 13 9.80 10.76 10.06
CA GLY A 13 9.33 11.46 11.26
C GLY A 13 8.23 10.66 11.98
N ASP A 14 7.12 11.34 12.24
CA ASP A 14 5.95 10.78 12.93
C ASP A 14 4.98 10.03 11.99
N TRP A 15 5.33 9.90 10.70
CA TRP A 15 4.47 9.31 9.69
C TRP A 15 5.07 8.05 9.07
N TRP A 16 4.21 7.14 8.64
CA TRP A 16 4.54 5.97 7.85
C TRP A 16 4.10 6.21 6.41
N LEU A 17 5.02 6.02 5.47
CA LEU A 17 4.75 6.06 4.03
C LEU A 17 4.96 4.67 3.45
N GLY A 18 4.14 4.28 2.48
CA GLY A 18 4.36 3.05 1.75
C GLY A 18 3.73 3.03 0.37
N TRP A 19 4.22 2.10 -0.46
CA TRP A 19 3.74 1.89 -1.82
C TRP A 19 3.95 0.44 -2.24
N ILE A 20 3.19 0.00 -3.24
CA ILE A 20 3.33 -1.33 -3.86
C ILE A 20 4.30 -1.23 -5.03
N GLU A 21 5.42 -1.96 -5.00
CA GLU A 21 6.45 -1.89 -6.04
C GLU A 21 5.92 -2.23 -7.44
N GLU A 22 5.01 -3.20 -7.51
CA GLU A 22 4.50 -3.71 -8.77
C GLU A 22 3.39 -2.83 -9.38
N ILE A 23 2.76 -1.94 -8.60
CA ILE A 23 1.61 -1.14 -9.06
C ILE A 23 1.85 0.35 -8.80
N PRO A 24 2.33 1.10 -9.82
CA PRO A 24 2.46 2.54 -9.74
C PRO A 24 1.14 3.21 -9.36
N GLY A 25 1.22 4.17 -8.43
CA GLY A 25 0.05 4.91 -7.94
C GLY A 25 -0.64 4.27 -6.74
N VAL A 26 -0.32 3.03 -6.36
CA VAL A 26 -0.79 2.45 -5.09
C VAL A 26 0.19 2.84 -3.99
N ASN A 27 -0.13 3.92 -3.28
CA ASN A 27 0.65 4.45 -2.17
C ASN A 27 -0.28 5.06 -1.11
N CYS A 28 0.17 5.03 0.15
CA CYS A 28 -0.56 5.57 1.30
C CYS A 28 0.43 6.21 2.28
N GLN A 29 -0.09 7.08 3.14
CA GLN A 29 0.63 7.63 4.29
C GLN A 29 -0.30 7.63 5.50
N GLU A 30 0.16 7.09 6.63
CA GLU A 30 -0.65 6.98 7.86
C GLU A 30 0.20 7.27 9.11
N ALA A 31 -0.47 7.51 10.24
CA ALA A 31 0.20 7.80 11.51
C ALA A 31 0.82 6.55 12.15
N THR A 32 0.29 5.36 11.85
CA THR A 32 0.80 4.08 12.37
C THR A 32 1.10 3.08 11.27
N TYR A 33 1.99 2.13 11.56
CA TYR A 33 2.32 1.04 10.65
C TYR A 33 1.10 0.18 10.30
N ASP A 34 0.27 -0.16 11.28
CA ASP A 34 -0.90 -1.03 11.08
C ASP A 34 -1.96 -0.36 10.19
N GLU A 35 -2.21 0.93 10.40
CA GLU A 35 -3.09 1.73 9.53
C GLU A 35 -2.51 1.78 8.10
N LEU A 36 -1.20 2.03 7.95
CA LEU A 36 -0.57 2.05 6.63
C LEU A 36 -0.75 0.72 5.89
N VAL A 37 -0.52 -0.40 6.58
CA VAL A 37 -0.67 -1.73 6.00
C VAL A 37 -2.11 -1.99 5.58
N GLU A 38 -3.09 -1.56 6.36
CA GLU A 38 -4.49 -1.73 6.01
C GLU A 38 -4.90 -0.86 4.82
N SER A 39 -4.53 0.43 4.83
CA SER A 39 -4.76 1.34 3.71
C SER A 39 -4.14 0.80 2.41
N LEU A 40 -2.89 0.32 2.45
CA LEU A 40 -2.22 -0.26 1.28
C LEU A 40 -2.96 -1.49 0.72
N LYS A 41 -3.50 -2.36 1.59
CA LYS A 41 -4.29 -3.52 1.13
C LYS A 41 -5.58 -3.10 0.44
N VAL A 42 -6.31 -2.15 1.03
CA VAL A 42 -7.57 -1.65 0.46
C VAL A 42 -7.31 -0.97 -0.88
N THR A 43 -6.36 -0.04 -0.95
CA THR A 43 -6.02 0.66 -2.21
C THR A 43 -5.50 -0.31 -3.27
N LEU A 44 -4.73 -1.34 -2.89
CA LEU A 44 -4.31 -2.40 -3.81
C LEU A 44 -5.51 -3.18 -4.36
N GLN A 45 -6.48 -3.56 -3.52
CA GLN A 45 -7.69 -4.24 -3.97
C GLN A 45 -8.52 -3.38 -4.94
N GLU A 46 -8.69 -2.10 -4.63
CA GLU A 46 -9.39 -1.15 -5.51
C GLU A 46 -8.67 -0.99 -6.86
N ALA A 47 -7.35 -0.84 -6.85
CA ALA A 47 -6.56 -0.76 -8.08
C ALA A 47 -6.70 -2.03 -8.93
N LEU A 48 -6.64 -3.21 -8.32
CA LEU A 48 -6.81 -4.48 -9.03
C LEU A 48 -8.22 -4.66 -9.60
N ALA A 49 -9.25 -4.14 -8.93
CA ALA A 49 -10.63 -4.17 -9.40
C ALA A 49 -10.89 -3.15 -10.53
N PHE A 50 -10.16 -2.04 -10.58
CA PHE A 50 -10.30 -1.05 -11.66
C PHE A 50 -9.79 -1.58 -13.02
N TYR A 51 -8.77 -2.44 -13.00
CA TYR A 51 -8.17 -3.01 -14.22
C TYR A 51 -8.74 -4.39 -14.60
N SER A 52 -9.74 -4.90 -13.88
CA SER A 52 -10.37 -6.21 -14.14
C SER A 52 -11.51 -6.16 -15.15
#